data_AF-A0AAJ8KY41-F1
#
_entry.id   AF-A0AAJ8KY41-F1
#
_cell.length_a   1.000
_cell.length_b   1.000
_cell.length_c   1.000
_cell.angle_alpha   90.00
_cell.angle_beta   90.00
_cell.angle_gamma   90.00
#
_symmetry.space_group_name_H-M   'P 1'
#
loop_
_entity.id
_entity.type
_entity.pdbx_description
1 polymer ?
#
loop_
_entity_poly.entity_id
_entity_poly.type
_entity_poly.pdbx_seq_one_letter_code
_entity_poly.pdbx_strand_id
1 'polypeptide(L)'
;MVAAASLKSNDPNARLTEALCTSLRRRQIVGSLNVALATAALVQNIVRSARYSTIDELLTLIKSVGRKLIDANPKELAATNIIRRILRLIREEYRAAAAAQLISAPPSAPETPFLGPTTPGLSAPSNHYLNLSSTSSNGNYNVNAPFEFFPSGALQRQTSLSNFVAMRHSRAQLERSGSLVDLQLSQSTNNLFTRTPETPGTAGGMAALNRIESDEFMKHSAKLKPVLIQAIDEVVGELETTHEDVAKGAREHIHSSEIILTMGHSKTVEAFLKQAYKDRKFTVVVAESAPSYLGHSLAQSLSSGGIPTILIPDSSIHAILPRITKVILGAHSVLANGGLFALSGSLACALAAKTHSKPVVITTGQFKFAPAWNLYHDYAAVDFQSPGHVIGLDGNGGGGGKEGTEVVDPYFDYIRPELVQLFVTNEGDHSPSYIYRLIKEAYDEEDVEL
;
A
#
# COMPACT_ATOMS: atom_id res chain seq x y z
N MET A 1 -20.61 -38.34 24.12
CA MET A 1 -21.41 -37.18 24.59
C MET A 1 -20.56 -36.31 25.51
N VAL A 2 -19.55 -35.63 24.96
CA VAL A 2 -18.79 -34.59 25.68
C VAL A 2 -18.98 -33.32 24.88
N ALA A 3 -20.02 -32.58 25.25
CA ALA A 3 -20.26 -31.24 24.75
C ALA A 3 -19.19 -30.33 25.37
N ALA A 4 -18.18 -29.97 24.59
CA ALA A 4 -17.34 -28.82 24.89
C ALA A 4 -18.21 -27.57 24.73
N ALA A 5 -18.84 -27.16 25.84
CA ALA A 5 -19.53 -25.89 25.94
C ALA A 5 -18.50 -24.77 25.76
N SER A 6 -18.42 -24.25 24.54
CA SER A 6 -17.68 -23.02 24.22
C SER A 6 -18.25 -21.91 25.08
N LEU A 7 -17.48 -21.48 26.09
CA LEU A 7 -17.70 -20.26 26.85
C LEU A 7 -17.78 -19.11 25.85
N LYS A 8 -18.98 -18.71 25.46
CA LYS A 8 -19.21 -17.52 24.63
C LYS A 8 -18.75 -16.33 25.46
N SER A 9 -17.57 -15.79 25.15
CA SER A 9 -17.11 -14.52 25.70
C SER A 9 -18.23 -13.49 25.52
N ASN A 10 -18.64 -12.84 26.61
CA ASN A 10 -19.68 -11.81 26.57
C ASN A 10 -19.21 -10.50 25.92
N ASP A 11 -18.01 -10.50 25.33
CA ASP A 11 -17.42 -9.36 24.66
C ASP A 11 -18.12 -9.11 23.32
N PRO A 12 -18.68 -7.91 23.10
CA PRO A 12 -19.37 -7.57 21.85
C PRO A 12 -18.43 -7.67 20.64
N ASN A 13 -17.14 -7.39 20.84
CA ASN A 13 -16.12 -7.44 19.79
C ASN A 13 -15.82 -8.86 19.32
N ALA A 14 -15.83 -9.82 20.24
CA ALA A 14 -15.64 -11.22 19.90
C ALA A 14 -16.81 -11.73 19.04
N ARG A 15 -18.05 -11.35 19.37
CA ARG A 15 -19.23 -11.71 18.58
C ARG A 15 -19.21 -11.14 17.16
N LEU A 16 -18.82 -9.87 17.00
CA LEU A 16 -18.70 -9.25 15.68
C LEU A 16 -17.60 -9.93 14.84
N THR A 17 -16.48 -10.25 15.47
CA THR A 17 -15.38 -10.99 14.81
C THR A 17 -15.84 -12.37 14.36
N GLU A 18 -16.48 -13.14 15.23
CA GLU A 18 -17.02 -14.48 14.91
C GLU A 18 -18.08 -14.42 13.81
N ALA A 19 -18.95 -13.40 13.82
CA ALA A 19 -19.94 -13.19 12.78
C ALA A 19 -19.26 -12.97 11.42
N LEU A 20 -18.27 -12.09 11.33
CA LEU A 20 -17.52 -11.87 10.08
C LEU A 20 -16.76 -13.14 9.65
N CYS A 21 -16.08 -13.83 10.57
CA CYS A 21 -15.40 -15.10 10.28
C CYS A 21 -16.38 -16.15 9.73
N THR A 22 -17.59 -16.22 10.28
CA THR A 22 -18.63 -17.14 9.80
C THR A 22 -19.10 -16.77 8.39
N SER A 23 -19.33 -15.48 8.14
CA SER A 23 -19.70 -14.98 6.80
C SER A 23 -18.60 -15.24 5.76
N LEU A 24 -17.33 -15.12 6.13
CA LEU A 24 -16.18 -15.43 5.27
C LEU A 24 -16.07 -16.93 4.98
N ARG A 25 -16.16 -17.79 6.00
CA ARG A 25 -16.13 -19.27 5.85
C ARG A 25 -17.26 -19.77 4.95
N ARG A 26 -18.44 -19.16 5.06
CA ARG A 26 -19.63 -19.53 4.26
C ARG A 26 -19.67 -18.86 2.88
N ARG A 27 -18.64 -18.08 2.50
CA ARG A 27 -18.60 -17.30 1.24
C ARG A 27 -19.85 -16.44 1.02
N GLN A 28 -20.42 -15.89 2.11
CA GLN A 28 -21.58 -14.98 2.01
C GLN A 28 -21.16 -13.59 1.52
N ILE A 29 -19.95 -13.17 1.87
CA ILE A 29 -19.32 -11.95 1.38
C ILE A 29 -18.29 -12.36 0.35
N VAL A 30 -18.61 -12.11 -0.93
CA VAL A 30 -17.71 -12.40 -2.06
C VAL A 30 -17.18 -11.09 -2.63
N GLY A 31 -15.90 -11.11 -2.99
CA GLY A 31 -15.23 -10.01 -3.65
C GLY A 31 -14.33 -9.23 -2.70
N SER A 32 -13.11 -8.98 -3.16
CA SER A 32 -12.03 -8.33 -2.41
C SER A 32 -12.44 -6.99 -1.80
N LEU A 33 -13.24 -6.17 -2.50
CA LEU A 33 -13.64 -4.85 -2.00
C LEU A 33 -14.67 -4.97 -0.86
N ASN A 34 -15.67 -5.83 -1.01
CA ASN A 34 -16.68 -6.04 0.03
C ASN A 34 -16.05 -6.62 1.30
N VAL A 35 -15.10 -7.54 1.14
CA VAL A 35 -14.31 -8.10 2.24
C VAL A 35 -13.44 -7.03 2.90
N ALA A 36 -12.77 -6.18 2.11
CA ALA A 36 -11.97 -5.07 2.61
C ALA A 36 -12.81 -4.07 3.43
N LEU A 37 -13.95 -3.63 2.90
CA LEU A 37 -14.87 -2.71 3.59
C LEU A 37 -15.43 -3.30 4.88
N ALA A 38 -15.88 -4.57 4.85
CA ALA A 38 -16.38 -5.26 6.04
C ALA A 38 -15.29 -5.42 7.11
N THR A 39 -14.05 -5.67 6.69
CA THR A 39 -12.90 -5.80 7.60
C THR A 39 -12.53 -4.45 8.23
N ALA A 40 -12.47 -3.38 7.43
CA ALA A 40 -12.20 -2.04 7.93
C ALA A 40 -13.27 -1.58 8.93
N ALA A 41 -14.56 -1.80 8.62
CA ALA A 41 -15.66 -1.49 9.52
C ALA A 41 -15.61 -2.30 10.83
N LEU A 42 -15.20 -3.59 10.77
CA LEU A 42 -14.99 -4.40 11.97
C LEU A 42 -13.88 -3.81 12.84
N VAL A 43 -12.71 -3.51 12.25
CA VAL A 43 -11.58 -2.94 13.00
C VAL A 43 -11.94 -1.59 13.60
N GLN A 44 -12.67 -0.75 12.86
CA GLN A 44 -13.16 0.53 13.37
C GLN A 44 -14.06 0.35 14.61
N ASN A 45 -15.01 -0.59 14.57
CA ASN A 45 -15.90 -0.89 15.70
C ASN A 45 -15.13 -1.43 16.91
N ILE A 46 -14.09 -2.23 16.66
CA ILE A 46 -13.17 -2.71 17.71
C ILE A 46 -12.43 -1.54 18.34
N VAL A 47 -11.78 -0.68 17.55
CA VAL A 47 -11.05 0.50 18.07
C VAL A 47 -11.99 1.41 18.87
N ARG A 48 -13.24 1.61 18.39
CA ARG A 48 -14.26 2.44 19.05
C ARG A 48 -14.70 1.89 20.40
N SER A 49 -14.84 0.58 20.55
CA SER A 49 -15.32 -0.07 21.78
C SER A 49 -14.19 -0.54 22.71
N ALA A 50 -13.00 -0.78 22.18
CA ALA A 50 -11.86 -1.30 22.93
C ALA A 50 -11.44 -0.32 24.02
N ARG A 51 -11.14 -0.89 25.19
CA ARG A 51 -10.49 -0.23 26.31
C ARG A 51 -9.05 -0.74 26.31
N TYR A 52 -8.09 0.16 26.12
CA TYR A 52 -6.67 -0.14 26.14
C TYR A 52 -5.96 0.94 26.95
N SER A 53 -4.90 0.54 27.66
CA SER A 53 -4.06 1.49 28.42
C SER A 53 -2.79 1.85 27.66
N THR A 54 -2.32 0.93 26.82
CA THR A 54 -1.13 1.08 25.98
C THR A 54 -1.49 0.83 24.53
N ILE A 55 -0.71 1.38 23.59
CA ILE A 55 -0.95 1.13 22.17
C ILE A 55 -0.63 -0.31 21.79
N ASP A 56 0.35 -0.93 22.43
CA ASP A 56 0.74 -2.32 22.18
C ASP A 56 -0.39 -3.30 22.50
N GLU A 57 -1.19 -3.01 23.53
CA GLU A 57 -2.41 -3.76 23.86
C GLU A 57 -3.44 -3.67 22.72
N LEU A 58 -3.65 -2.47 22.15
CA LEU A 58 -4.53 -2.27 21.01
C LEU A 58 -4.01 -2.99 19.75
N LEU A 59 -2.72 -2.87 19.44
CA LEU A 59 -2.09 -3.54 18.31
C LEU A 59 -2.21 -5.06 18.46
N THR A 60 -1.97 -5.60 19.65
CA THR A 60 -2.12 -7.03 19.95
C THR A 60 -3.56 -7.51 19.76
N LEU A 61 -4.54 -6.72 20.19
CA LEU A 61 -5.96 -7.01 19.99
C LEU A 61 -6.29 -7.09 18.49
N ILE A 62 -5.88 -6.08 17.70
CA ILE A 62 -6.13 -6.05 16.24
C ILE A 62 -5.42 -7.22 15.54
N LYS A 63 -4.16 -7.51 15.89
CA LYS A 63 -3.42 -8.69 15.38
C LYS A 63 -4.14 -9.99 15.69
N SER A 64 -4.68 -10.15 16.89
CA SER A 64 -5.45 -11.36 17.28
C SER A 64 -6.71 -11.55 16.44
N VAL A 65 -7.39 -10.46 16.08
CA VAL A 65 -8.55 -10.46 15.19
C VAL A 65 -8.14 -10.78 13.75
N GLY A 66 -7.01 -10.22 13.30
CA GLY A 66 -6.42 -10.54 12.00
C GLY A 66 -6.12 -12.02 11.84
N ARG A 67 -5.46 -12.65 12.83
CA ARG A 67 -5.23 -14.11 12.81
C ARG A 67 -6.51 -14.91 12.66
N LYS A 68 -7.56 -14.57 13.43
CA LYS A 68 -8.88 -15.24 13.31
C LYS A 68 -9.53 -15.07 11.94
N LEU A 69 -9.32 -13.94 11.26
CA LEU A 69 -9.84 -13.68 9.92
C LEU A 69 -9.04 -14.44 8.85
N ILE A 70 -7.71 -14.49 8.98
CA ILE A 70 -6.84 -15.31 8.13
C ILE A 70 -7.25 -16.78 8.24
N ASP A 71 -7.42 -17.30 9.46
CA ASP A 71 -7.86 -18.68 9.69
C ASP A 71 -9.26 -18.98 9.15
N ALA A 72 -10.11 -17.94 9.00
CA ALA A 72 -11.46 -18.09 8.48
C ALA A 72 -11.46 -18.22 6.95
N ASN A 73 -10.65 -17.43 6.25
CA ASN A 73 -10.47 -17.55 4.82
C ASN A 73 -9.06 -17.08 4.42
N PRO A 74 -8.07 -17.99 4.42
CA PRO A 74 -6.69 -17.62 4.15
C PRO A 74 -6.48 -17.17 2.71
N LYS A 75 -7.46 -17.43 1.83
CA LYS A 75 -7.42 -17.14 0.39
C LYS A 75 -7.78 -15.69 0.04
N GLU A 76 -8.52 -15.00 0.89
CA GLU A 76 -8.89 -13.60 0.67
C GLU A 76 -7.87 -12.65 1.31
N LEU A 77 -6.77 -12.36 0.61
CA LEU A 77 -5.68 -11.50 1.12
C LEU A 77 -6.12 -10.08 1.42
N ALA A 78 -7.19 -9.60 0.78
CA ALA A 78 -7.69 -8.24 0.97
C ALA A 78 -8.03 -7.95 2.44
N ALA A 79 -8.65 -8.90 3.17
CA ALA A 79 -8.94 -8.71 4.60
C ALA A 79 -7.66 -8.44 5.39
N THR A 80 -6.66 -9.29 5.18
CA THR A 80 -5.39 -9.24 5.90
C THR A 80 -4.59 -7.99 5.55
N ASN A 81 -4.60 -7.59 4.27
CA ASN A 81 -3.95 -6.39 3.78
C ASN A 81 -4.52 -5.13 4.45
N ILE A 82 -5.84 -5.03 4.58
CA ILE A 82 -6.48 -3.93 5.30
C ILE A 82 -6.04 -3.89 6.76
N ILE A 83 -5.91 -5.04 7.43
CA ILE A 83 -5.48 -5.09 8.83
C ILE A 83 -4.04 -4.59 8.96
N ARG A 84 -3.13 -5.04 8.09
CA ARG A 84 -1.73 -4.55 8.08
C ARG A 84 -1.66 -3.05 7.83
N ARG A 85 -2.46 -2.55 6.90
CA ARG A 85 -2.54 -1.12 6.60
C ARG A 85 -3.00 -0.32 7.83
N ILE A 86 -4.05 -0.77 8.50
CA ILE A 86 -4.56 -0.10 9.72
C ILE A 86 -3.53 -0.18 10.85
N LEU A 87 -2.84 -1.31 11.04
CA LEU A 87 -1.78 -1.44 12.05
C LEU A 87 -0.64 -0.44 11.82
N ARG A 88 -0.19 -0.30 10.57
CA ARG A 88 0.81 0.70 10.19
C ARG A 88 0.31 2.12 10.44
N LEU A 89 -0.90 2.44 10.00
CA LEU A 89 -1.51 3.76 10.18
C LEU A 89 -1.61 4.14 11.67
N ILE A 90 -2.01 3.20 12.54
CA ILE A 90 -2.03 3.42 13.99
C ILE A 90 -0.63 3.73 14.55
N ARG A 91 0.41 3.00 14.08
CA ARG A 91 1.80 3.28 14.50
C ARG A 91 2.28 4.65 14.01
N GLU A 92 1.96 5.04 12.78
CA GLU A 92 2.37 6.32 12.19
C GLU A 92 1.72 7.51 12.92
N GLU A 93 0.41 7.47 13.14
CA GLU A 93 -0.32 8.50 13.89
C GLU A 93 0.19 8.62 15.33
N TYR A 94 0.52 7.49 15.95
CA TYR A 94 1.10 7.48 17.29
C TYR A 94 2.50 8.09 17.34
N ARG A 95 3.39 7.72 16.38
CA ARG A 95 4.74 8.31 16.28
C ARG A 95 4.67 9.80 16.00
N ALA A 96 3.73 10.25 15.17
CA ALA A 96 3.51 11.67 14.89
C ALA A 96 3.06 12.42 16.15
N ALA A 97 2.10 11.86 16.89
CA ALA A 97 1.63 12.44 18.15
C ALA A 97 2.72 12.48 19.23
N ALA A 98 3.55 11.43 19.34
CA ALA A 98 4.69 11.39 20.26
C ALA A 98 5.72 12.48 19.94
N ALA A 99 6.06 12.63 18.66
CA ALA A 99 7.00 13.65 18.20
C ALA A 99 6.49 15.07 18.44
N ALA A 100 5.20 15.32 18.21
CA ALA A 100 4.58 16.61 18.48
C ALA A 100 4.65 16.99 19.97
N GLN A 101 4.49 16.02 20.88
CA GLN A 101 4.61 16.27 22.31
C GLN A 101 6.03 16.60 22.74
N LEU A 102 7.04 15.87 22.23
CA LEU A 102 8.45 16.16 22.47
C LEU A 102 8.84 17.58 22.03
N ILE A 103 8.24 18.09 20.94
CA ILE A 103 8.46 19.46 20.47
C ILE A 103 7.74 20.50 21.35
N SER A 104 6.59 20.14 21.93
CA SER A 104 5.80 21.02 22.80
C SER A 104 6.28 21.06 24.27
N ALA A 105 7.18 20.15 24.67
CA ALA A 105 7.74 20.13 26.00
C ALA A 105 8.63 21.36 26.23
N PRO A 106 8.43 22.15 27.30
CA PRO A 106 9.31 23.28 27.59
C PRO A 106 10.74 22.76 27.82
N PRO A 107 11.79 23.49 27.37
CA PRO A 107 13.16 23.06 27.55
C PRO A 107 13.46 23.03 29.05
N SER A 108 13.38 21.84 29.63
CA SER A 108 13.77 21.59 31.02
C SER A 108 15.28 21.41 31.06
N ALA A 109 16.02 22.44 30.66
CA ALA A 109 17.43 22.56 30.98
C ALA A 109 17.53 23.31 32.32
N PRO A 110 18.13 22.74 33.37
CA PRO A 110 18.62 23.57 34.46
C PRO A 110 19.70 24.47 33.86
N GLU A 111 19.47 25.78 33.83
CA GLU A 111 20.54 26.75 33.59
C GLU A 111 21.56 26.58 34.72
N THR A 112 22.58 25.77 34.51
CA THR A 112 23.81 25.84 35.31
C THR A 112 24.45 27.18 34.97
N PRO A 113 24.57 28.14 35.91
CA PRO A 113 25.19 29.41 35.62
C PRO A 113 26.64 29.15 35.23
N PHE A 114 26.98 29.52 33.99
CA PHE A 114 28.32 29.42 33.45
C PHE A 114 29.22 30.43 34.17
N LEU A 115 29.83 30.02 35.27
CA LEU A 115 30.92 30.74 35.94
C LEU A 115 32.17 30.62 35.07
N GLY A 116 32.27 31.48 34.05
CA GLY A 116 33.54 31.74 33.36
C GLY A 116 34.52 32.47 34.29
N PRO A 117 35.83 32.22 34.18
CA PRO A 117 36.82 32.89 35.01
C PRO A 117 36.83 34.40 34.71
N THR A 118 36.68 35.21 35.76
CA THR A 118 36.73 36.67 35.72
C THR A 118 38.15 37.15 35.44
N THR A 119 38.38 37.74 34.26
CA THR A 119 39.53 38.64 34.04
C THR A 119 39.05 40.10 34.09
N PRO A 120 39.63 40.95 34.95
CA PRO A 120 39.19 42.33 35.12
C PRO A 120 39.79 43.27 34.06
N GLY A 121 38.96 44.12 33.49
CA GLY A 121 39.38 45.38 32.86
C GLY A 121 39.28 45.43 31.33
N LEU A 122 38.30 46.18 30.84
CA LEU A 122 38.42 47.32 29.90
C LEU A 122 37.09 47.53 29.17
N SER A 123 36.37 48.54 29.62
CA SER A 123 35.18 49.11 29.00
C SER A 123 35.57 49.99 27.80
N ALA A 124 35.13 49.63 26.58
CA ALA A 124 34.95 50.56 25.46
C ALA A 124 34.02 49.93 24.39
N PRO A 125 33.23 50.75 23.65
CA PRO A 125 31.99 50.31 23.03
C PRO A 125 32.14 49.67 21.64
N SER A 126 31.12 48.89 21.28
CA SER A 126 30.91 48.20 20.02
C SER A 126 30.92 49.14 18.81
N ASN A 127 31.77 48.87 17.81
CA ASN A 127 31.50 48.98 16.36
C ASN A 127 32.80 48.85 15.57
N HIS A 128 32.98 47.70 14.89
CA HIS A 128 33.90 47.40 13.76
C HIS A 128 34.00 45.86 13.75
N TYR A 129 33.53 45.05 12.82
CA TYR A 129 33.26 45.12 11.38
C TYR A 129 32.09 44.14 11.10
N LEU A 130 31.14 44.36 10.18
CA LEU A 130 31.25 44.04 8.75
C LEU A 130 29.92 44.34 8.02
N ASN A 131 30.02 44.76 6.77
CA ASN A 131 28.95 44.99 5.77
C ASN A 131 29.55 44.95 4.35
N LEU A 132 28.88 44.67 3.23
CA LEU A 132 27.45 44.62 2.81
C LEU A 132 27.29 43.71 1.55
N SER A 133 26.02 43.38 1.23
CA SER A 133 25.27 42.66 0.15
C SER A 133 25.57 42.75 -1.37
N SER A 134 24.77 41.95 -2.11
CA SER A 134 24.34 41.82 -3.54
C SER A 134 24.10 43.12 -4.36
N THR A 135 23.96 43.24 -5.72
CA THR A 135 23.29 42.43 -6.79
C THR A 135 23.57 42.98 -8.24
N SER A 136 23.54 42.11 -9.29
CA SER A 136 23.07 42.24 -10.71
C SER A 136 23.47 43.40 -11.69
N SER A 137 24.08 43.06 -12.85
CA SER A 137 23.54 43.19 -14.23
C SER A 137 24.51 42.66 -15.31
N ASN A 138 24.01 42.43 -16.52
CA ASN A 138 24.59 41.65 -17.63
C ASN A 138 25.44 42.54 -18.57
N GLY A 139 26.56 42.02 -19.10
CA GLY A 139 27.18 42.49 -20.35
C GLY A 139 28.61 43.07 -20.30
N ASN A 140 29.57 42.24 -20.71
CA ASN A 140 30.71 42.50 -21.61
C ASN A 140 31.69 43.70 -21.43
N TYR A 141 32.99 43.33 -21.44
CA TYR A 141 34.21 44.10 -21.78
C TYR A 141 34.90 44.98 -20.72
N ASN A 142 36.10 44.51 -20.33
CA ASN A 142 37.42 45.18 -20.36
C ASN A 142 37.79 46.37 -19.42
N VAL A 143 38.95 46.20 -18.75
CA VAL A 143 39.98 47.18 -18.29
C VAL A 143 39.80 48.03 -16.99
N ASN A 144 40.82 47.93 -16.12
CA ASN A 144 41.38 48.83 -15.08
C ASN A 144 40.59 49.29 -13.82
N ALA A 145 41.10 48.81 -12.65
CA ALA A 145 41.43 49.54 -11.40
C ALA A 145 40.31 50.34 -10.64
N PRO A 146 40.56 50.92 -9.44
CA PRO A 146 40.46 50.25 -8.13
C PRO A 146 39.47 50.91 -7.10
N PHE A 147 39.10 50.15 -6.06
CA PHE A 147 38.73 50.55 -4.67
C PHE A 147 37.31 51.13 -4.29
N GLU A 148 36.85 50.73 -3.08
CA GLU A 148 35.89 51.36 -2.09
C GLU A 148 34.41 50.87 -1.87
N PHE A 149 34.20 50.24 -0.69
CA PHE A 149 33.15 50.27 0.39
C PHE A 149 31.59 50.35 0.18
N PHE A 150 30.80 49.60 1.02
CA PHE A 150 29.31 49.69 1.20
C PHE A 150 28.81 49.27 2.63
N PRO A 151 27.68 49.81 3.20
CA PRO A 151 27.07 49.49 4.54
C PRO A 151 25.58 48.94 4.59
N SER A 152 25.16 48.34 5.72
CA SER A 152 23.98 47.48 6.08
C SER A 152 22.56 47.99 5.81
N GLY A 153 21.65 47.04 5.54
CA GLY A 153 20.20 47.13 5.76
C GLY A 153 19.44 45.82 5.48
N ALA A 154 18.44 45.49 6.32
CA ALA A 154 17.71 44.21 6.45
C ALA A 154 16.68 43.88 5.34
N LEU A 155 16.31 42.59 5.14
CA LEU A 155 15.17 42.17 4.31
C LEU A 155 14.43 40.91 4.80
N GLN A 156 13.10 40.99 4.66
CA GLN A 156 12.03 40.03 4.96
C GLN A 156 12.12 38.70 4.19
N ARG A 157 11.67 37.62 4.85
CA ARG A 157 11.52 36.27 4.29
C ARG A 157 10.18 36.16 3.54
N GLN A 158 10.22 36.02 2.21
CA GLN A 158 9.10 35.50 1.41
C GLN A 158 9.46 34.09 0.90
N THR A 159 8.52 33.17 1.08
CA THR A 159 8.62 31.74 0.71
C THR A 159 8.24 31.53 -0.75
N SER A 160 9.17 31.03 -1.57
CA SER A 160 8.88 30.54 -2.92
C SER A 160 9.11 29.02 -3.02
N LEU A 161 8.20 28.33 -3.70
CA LEU A 161 8.02 26.87 -3.76
C LEU A 161 9.12 26.10 -4.53
N SER A 162 10.15 26.78 -5.02
CA SER A 162 11.21 26.18 -5.84
C SER A 162 12.25 25.38 -5.04
N ASN A 163 12.26 25.46 -3.70
CA ASN A 163 13.19 24.74 -2.83
C ASN A 163 12.77 23.30 -2.49
N PHE A 164 11.57 22.85 -2.87
CA PHE A 164 11.08 21.51 -2.56
C PHE A 164 11.65 20.40 -3.48
N VAL A 165 12.05 20.74 -4.71
CA VAL A 165 12.52 19.75 -5.69
C VAL A 165 13.99 19.37 -5.45
N ALA A 166 14.84 20.32 -5.01
CA ALA A 166 16.24 20.04 -4.67
C ALA A 166 16.40 19.17 -3.40
N MET A 167 15.44 19.21 -2.47
CA MET A 167 15.51 18.44 -1.22
C MET A 167 15.18 16.95 -1.40
N ARG A 168 14.41 16.58 -2.43
CA ARG A 168 14.07 15.17 -2.72
C ARG A 168 15.24 14.40 -3.34
N HIS A 169 16.08 15.04 -4.15
CA HIS A 169 17.26 14.38 -4.74
C HIS A 169 18.39 14.14 -3.73
N SER A 170 18.52 15.00 -2.71
CA SER A 170 19.52 14.83 -1.63
C SER A 170 19.23 13.60 -0.76
N ARG A 171 17.95 13.32 -0.48
CA ARG A 171 17.54 12.16 0.34
C ARG A 171 17.80 10.81 -0.36
N ALA A 172 17.74 10.78 -1.70
CA ALA A 172 18.06 9.59 -2.50
C ALA A 172 19.57 9.27 -2.57
N GLN A 173 20.46 10.24 -2.32
CA GLN A 173 21.90 9.99 -2.20
C GLN A 173 22.31 9.48 -0.82
N LEU A 174 21.56 9.81 0.25
CA LEU A 174 21.86 9.38 1.61
C LEU A 174 21.46 7.92 1.91
N GLU A 175 20.48 7.37 1.19
CA GLU A 175 20.05 5.97 1.40
C GLU A 175 20.91 4.95 0.61
N ARG A 176 21.74 5.42 -0.33
CA ARG A 176 22.65 4.58 -1.12
C ARG A 176 23.94 4.20 -0.37
N SER A 177 24.20 4.77 0.80
CA SER A 177 25.42 4.54 1.61
C SER A 177 25.23 3.56 2.77
N GLY A 178 24.03 3.00 2.98
CA GLY A 178 23.73 2.18 4.16
C GLY A 178 24.10 0.69 4.12
N SER A 179 24.61 0.16 2.99
CA SER A 179 24.77 -1.31 2.82
C SER A 179 26.10 -1.76 2.16
N LEU A 180 27.10 -0.87 2.03
CA LEU A 180 28.37 -1.18 1.35
C LEU A 180 29.62 -0.69 2.09
N VAL A 181 29.56 -0.53 3.42
CA VAL A 181 30.67 0.07 4.19
C VAL A 181 31.50 -0.94 5.01
N ASP A 182 31.32 -2.25 4.79
CA ASP A 182 31.96 -3.28 5.67
C ASP A 182 33.17 -4.01 5.07
N LEU A 183 33.71 -3.56 3.93
CA LEU A 183 34.94 -4.12 3.37
C LEU A 183 35.86 -3.00 2.87
N GLN A 184 36.99 -2.85 3.57
CA GLN A 184 38.18 -2.03 3.24
C GLN A 184 38.13 -0.54 3.66
N LEU A 185 38.42 -0.26 4.93
CA LEU A 185 39.36 0.83 5.24
C LEU A 185 40.09 0.61 6.59
N SER A 186 41.37 0.93 6.58
CA SER A 186 42.44 0.56 7.52
C SER A 186 42.33 1.14 8.94
N GLN A 187 42.50 0.25 9.93
CA GLN A 187 43.12 0.30 11.27
C GLN A 187 43.37 1.59 12.09
N SER A 188 43.03 2.81 11.65
CA SER A 188 43.42 4.04 12.37
C SER A 188 42.27 4.84 13.00
N THR A 189 41.01 4.44 12.84
CA THR A 189 39.85 5.20 13.35
C THR A 189 38.93 4.42 14.29
N ASN A 190 39.27 3.17 14.64
CA ASN A 190 38.43 2.32 15.48
C ASN A 190 38.33 2.75 16.95
N ASN A 191 39.09 3.75 17.41
CA ASN A 191 39.04 4.20 18.80
C ASN A 191 37.99 5.30 19.07
N LEU A 192 37.22 5.75 18.08
CA LEU A 192 36.21 6.81 18.27
C LEU A 192 34.76 6.33 18.33
N PHE A 193 34.47 5.08 17.97
CA PHE A 193 33.08 4.58 17.89
C PHE A 193 32.80 3.22 18.53
N THR A 194 33.77 2.56 19.17
CA THR A 194 33.50 1.33 19.94
C THR A 194 33.33 1.64 21.43
N ARG A 195 32.07 1.66 21.89
CA ARG A 195 31.73 1.72 23.32
C ARG A 195 31.80 0.30 23.90
N THR A 196 32.83 0.00 24.70
CA THR A 196 32.91 -1.24 25.49
C THR A 196 32.02 -1.15 26.74
N PRO A 197 31.49 -2.27 27.26
CA PRO A 197 30.69 -2.28 28.46
C PRO A 197 31.56 -2.31 29.74
N GLU A 198 31.03 -1.68 30.79
CA GLU A 198 31.37 -1.79 32.22
C GLU A 198 32.45 -0.89 32.85
N THR A 199 31.98 0.10 33.63
CA THR A 199 32.28 0.25 35.08
C THR A 199 31.20 1.14 35.73
N PRO A 200 30.79 0.87 36.99
CA PRO A 200 29.56 1.41 37.56
C PRO A 200 29.78 2.80 38.16
N GLY A 201 29.21 3.82 37.52
CA GLY A 201 29.24 5.18 38.04
C GLY A 201 28.50 6.17 37.13
N THR A 202 27.32 6.58 37.58
CA THR A 202 26.72 7.89 37.28
C THR A 202 26.18 8.20 35.87
N ALA A 203 25.84 7.20 35.05
CA ALA A 203 25.17 7.40 33.75
C ALA A 203 23.67 7.04 33.74
N GLY A 204 22.97 7.22 34.86
CA GLY A 204 21.56 6.82 35.03
C GLY A 204 20.49 7.82 34.58
N GLY A 205 20.85 9.07 34.27
CA GLY A 205 19.85 10.14 34.07
C GLY A 205 19.23 10.24 32.68
N MET A 206 20.06 10.30 31.63
CA MET A 206 19.60 10.73 30.29
C MET A 206 18.85 9.64 29.48
N ALA A 207 19.16 8.37 29.70
CA ALA A 207 18.42 7.26 29.06
C ALA A 207 17.13 6.89 29.81
N ALA A 208 17.07 7.21 31.11
CA ALA A 208 15.89 7.00 31.93
C ALA A 208 14.83 8.08 31.66
N LEU A 209 15.22 9.35 31.51
CA LEU A 209 14.28 10.45 31.25
C LEU A 209 13.53 10.31 29.91
N ASN A 210 14.23 9.92 28.83
CA ASN A 210 13.57 9.63 27.53
C ASN A 210 12.63 8.42 27.58
N ARG A 211 12.87 7.45 28.47
CA ARG A 211 11.97 6.28 28.68
C ARG A 211 10.78 6.60 29.58
N ILE A 212 10.97 7.47 30.58
CA ILE A 212 9.93 7.80 31.57
C ILE A 212 8.88 8.75 30.96
N GLU A 213 9.26 9.71 30.11
CA GLU A 213 8.29 10.56 29.39
C GLU A 213 7.52 9.81 28.30
N SER A 214 8.16 8.85 27.63
CA SER A 214 7.49 7.97 26.66
C SER A 214 6.52 7.00 27.34
N ASP A 215 6.79 6.52 28.55
CA ASP A 215 5.86 5.69 29.34
C ASP A 215 4.63 6.48 29.86
N GLU A 216 4.79 7.77 30.22
CA GLU A 216 3.65 8.63 30.54
C GLU A 216 2.78 8.94 29.31
N PHE A 217 3.39 9.11 28.13
CA PHE A 217 2.67 9.25 26.87
C PHE A 217 1.98 7.95 26.44
N MET A 218 2.60 6.79 26.67
CA MET A 218 2.00 5.46 26.44
C MET A 218 0.69 5.30 27.23
N LYS A 219 0.61 5.83 28.45
CA LYS A 219 -0.61 5.87 29.28
C LYS A 219 -1.65 6.86 28.77
N HIS A 220 -1.26 7.88 28.00
CA HIS A 220 -2.16 8.87 27.39
C HIS A 220 -2.70 8.46 26.01
N SER A 221 -2.38 7.25 25.54
CA SER A 221 -2.83 6.67 24.27
C SER A 221 -4.35 6.76 24.04
N ALA A 222 -5.17 6.68 25.10
CA ALA A 222 -6.62 6.79 25.01
C ALA A 222 -7.13 8.14 24.45
N LYS A 223 -6.35 9.24 24.58
CA LYS A 223 -6.70 10.56 24.00
C LYS A 223 -6.59 10.58 22.47
N LEU A 224 -5.85 9.65 21.87
CA LEU A 224 -5.64 9.56 20.42
C LEU A 224 -6.72 8.76 19.70
N LYS A 225 -7.59 8.07 20.44
CA LYS A 225 -8.70 7.30 19.92
C LYS A 225 -9.56 8.01 18.86
N PRO A 226 -10.00 9.28 19.02
CA PRO A 226 -10.76 9.97 17.97
C PRO A 226 -9.95 10.18 16.68
N VAL A 227 -8.65 10.47 16.80
CA VAL A 227 -7.74 10.63 15.65
C VAL A 227 -7.59 9.30 14.90
N LEU A 228 -7.41 8.19 15.64
CA LEU A 228 -7.33 6.85 15.04
C LEU A 228 -8.63 6.45 14.34
N ILE A 229 -9.79 6.79 14.92
CA ILE A 229 -11.09 6.51 14.29
C ILE A 229 -11.24 7.29 12.98
N GLN A 230 -10.88 8.59 12.99
CA GLN A 230 -10.90 9.42 11.80
C GLN A 230 -9.97 8.87 10.71
N ALA A 231 -8.74 8.49 11.07
CA ALA A 231 -7.80 7.93 10.12
C ALA A 231 -8.28 6.59 9.52
N ILE A 232 -9.00 5.76 10.29
CA ILE A 232 -9.66 4.56 9.75
C ILE A 232 -10.85 4.91 8.84
N ASP A 233 -11.64 5.95 9.17
CA ASP A 233 -12.72 6.44 8.31
C ASP A 233 -12.18 6.94 6.96
N GLU A 234 -11.01 7.58 6.95
CA GLU A 234 -10.33 7.99 5.71
C GLU A 234 -9.94 6.77 4.84
N VAL A 235 -9.44 5.70 5.46
CA VAL A 235 -9.17 4.43 4.74
C VAL A 235 -10.46 3.83 4.17
N VAL A 236 -11.57 3.86 4.90
CA VAL A 236 -12.86 3.38 4.40
C VAL A 236 -13.33 4.21 3.21
N GLY A 237 -13.27 5.54 3.30
CA GLY A 237 -13.62 6.44 2.21
C GLY A 237 -12.79 6.20 0.94
N GLU A 238 -11.48 6.01 1.10
CA GLU A 238 -10.59 5.66 0.00
C GLU A 238 -10.95 4.33 -0.67
N LEU A 239 -11.31 3.31 0.11
CA LEU A 239 -11.74 2.01 -0.43
C LEU A 239 -13.00 2.14 -1.28
N GLU A 240 -13.96 2.97 -0.85
CA GLU A 240 -15.20 3.22 -1.60
C GLU A 240 -14.94 3.92 -2.93
N THR A 241 -14.03 4.91 -2.97
CA THR A 241 -13.71 5.66 -4.19
C THR A 241 -12.69 4.98 -5.11
N THR A 242 -12.01 3.93 -4.65
CA THR A 242 -10.89 3.28 -5.36
C THR A 242 -11.20 2.95 -6.83
N HIS A 243 -12.41 2.47 -7.14
CA HIS A 243 -12.78 2.14 -8.52
C HIS A 243 -12.91 3.38 -9.42
N GLU A 244 -13.42 4.48 -8.88
CA GLU A 244 -13.56 5.74 -9.60
C GLU A 244 -12.19 6.39 -9.82
N ASP A 245 -11.31 6.31 -8.82
CA ASP A 245 -9.96 6.85 -8.89
C ASP A 245 -9.12 6.13 -9.96
N VAL A 246 -9.17 4.80 -10.00
CA VAL A 246 -8.55 4.01 -11.08
C VAL A 246 -9.15 4.37 -12.45
N ALA A 247 -10.47 4.60 -12.51
CA ALA A 247 -11.14 4.93 -13.77
C ALA A 247 -10.74 6.30 -14.34
N LYS A 248 -10.30 7.26 -13.51
CA LYS A 248 -9.80 8.57 -13.97
C LYS A 248 -8.56 8.42 -14.87
N GLY A 249 -7.70 7.44 -14.61
CA GLY A 249 -6.50 7.15 -15.42
C GLY A 249 -6.82 6.55 -16.81
N ALA A 250 -8.07 6.17 -17.10
CA ALA A 250 -8.40 5.44 -18.31
C ALA A 250 -8.18 6.21 -19.62
N ARG A 251 -8.25 7.55 -19.57
CA ARG A 251 -8.08 8.44 -20.73
C ARG A 251 -6.67 8.38 -21.33
N GLU A 252 -5.67 8.06 -20.52
CA GLU A 252 -4.26 8.02 -20.90
C GLU A 252 -3.90 6.71 -21.61
N HIS A 253 -4.54 5.61 -21.18
CA HIS A 253 -4.25 4.25 -21.67
C HIS A 253 -5.12 3.77 -22.83
N ILE A 254 -6.24 4.44 -23.08
CA ILE A 254 -7.18 4.05 -24.14
C ILE A 254 -7.23 5.14 -25.20
N HIS A 255 -7.12 4.74 -26.46
CA HIS A 255 -7.19 5.59 -27.62
C HIS A 255 -8.36 5.20 -28.53
N SER A 256 -8.73 6.12 -29.43
CA SER A 256 -9.83 5.89 -30.36
C SER A 256 -9.50 4.77 -31.34
N SER A 257 -10.51 4.01 -31.74
CA SER A 257 -10.40 2.90 -32.71
C SER A 257 -9.49 1.74 -32.28
N GLU A 258 -9.20 1.63 -30.98
CA GLU A 258 -8.52 0.47 -30.43
C GLU A 258 -9.48 -0.72 -30.21
N ILE A 259 -8.91 -1.93 -30.20
CA ILE A 259 -9.62 -3.16 -29.89
C ILE A 259 -8.99 -3.75 -28.63
N ILE A 260 -9.74 -3.70 -27.53
CA ILE A 260 -9.27 -4.12 -26.21
C ILE A 260 -9.83 -5.50 -25.89
N LEU A 261 -8.98 -6.43 -25.43
CA LEU A 261 -9.43 -7.70 -24.88
C LEU A 261 -9.52 -7.62 -23.35
N THR A 262 -10.62 -8.15 -22.80
CA THR A 262 -10.81 -8.36 -21.36
C THR A 262 -11.42 -9.75 -21.11
N MET A 263 -11.39 -10.21 -19.87
CA MET A 263 -11.90 -11.52 -19.46
C MET A 263 -12.64 -11.44 -18.13
N GLY A 264 -13.72 -12.21 -18.01
CA GLY A 264 -14.51 -12.33 -16.79
C GLY A 264 -15.23 -11.03 -16.42
N HIS A 265 -15.52 -10.84 -15.13
CA HIS A 265 -16.16 -9.62 -14.62
C HIS A 265 -15.33 -8.98 -13.50
N SER A 266 -14.72 -7.84 -13.82
CA SER A 266 -14.09 -6.97 -12.82
C SER A 266 -14.79 -5.62 -12.81
N LYS A 267 -15.30 -5.22 -11.65
CA LYS A 267 -15.93 -3.90 -11.45
C LYS A 267 -14.96 -2.76 -11.74
N THR A 268 -13.68 -2.94 -11.42
CA THR A 268 -12.63 -1.96 -11.70
C THR A 268 -12.42 -1.79 -13.20
N VAL A 269 -12.32 -2.90 -13.96
CA VAL A 269 -12.19 -2.87 -15.43
C VAL A 269 -13.44 -2.27 -16.07
N GLU A 270 -14.62 -2.63 -15.57
CA GLU A 270 -15.89 -2.09 -16.05
C GLU A 270 -15.96 -0.57 -15.91
N ALA A 271 -15.67 -0.03 -14.72
CA ALA A 271 -15.63 1.40 -14.46
C ALA A 271 -14.57 2.10 -15.33
N PHE A 272 -13.39 1.49 -15.47
CA PHE A 272 -12.29 1.98 -16.31
C PHE A 272 -12.70 2.12 -17.78
N LEU A 273 -13.31 1.09 -18.36
CA LEU A 273 -13.77 1.11 -19.76
C LEU A 273 -14.94 2.08 -19.97
N LYS A 274 -15.90 2.14 -19.04
CA LYS A 274 -17.03 3.09 -19.11
C LYS A 274 -16.57 4.53 -19.04
N GLN A 275 -15.57 4.83 -18.20
CA GLN A 275 -15.03 6.17 -18.09
C GLN A 275 -14.27 6.58 -19.37
N ALA A 276 -13.44 5.69 -19.93
CA ALA A 276 -12.75 5.96 -21.19
C ALA A 276 -13.70 6.19 -22.37
N TYR A 277 -14.86 5.53 -22.39
CA TYR A 277 -15.81 5.63 -23.51
C TYR A 277 -16.55 6.96 -23.60
N LYS A 278 -16.55 7.74 -22.52
CA LYS A 278 -17.06 9.12 -22.51
C LYS A 278 -16.24 10.00 -23.44
N ASP A 279 -14.92 9.81 -23.44
CA ASP A 279 -13.98 10.64 -24.20
C ASP A 279 -13.66 10.07 -25.59
N ARG A 280 -13.54 8.74 -25.71
CA ARG A 280 -13.05 8.08 -26.93
C ARG A 280 -13.88 6.87 -27.31
N LYS A 281 -14.01 6.63 -28.62
CA LYS A 281 -14.75 5.48 -29.16
C LYS A 281 -13.79 4.36 -29.51
N PHE A 282 -14.02 3.17 -28.96
CA PHE A 282 -13.22 1.96 -29.14
C PHE A 282 -14.11 0.72 -29.01
N THR A 283 -13.57 -0.45 -29.33
CA THR A 283 -14.28 -1.74 -29.27
C THR A 283 -13.68 -2.63 -28.20
N VAL A 284 -14.52 -3.35 -27.47
CA VAL A 284 -14.11 -4.28 -26.41
C VAL A 284 -14.49 -5.71 -26.80
N VAL A 285 -13.51 -6.60 -26.79
CA VAL A 285 -13.70 -8.04 -26.89
C VAL A 285 -13.70 -8.60 -25.47
N VAL A 286 -14.76 -9.29 -25.08
CA VAL A 286 -14.93 -9.89 -23.76
C VAL A 286 -14.88 -11.40 -23.90
N ALA A 287 -13.92 -12.04 -23.23
CA ALA A 287 -13.90 -13.48 -23.06
C ALA A 287 -14.82 -13.89 -21.91
N GLU A 288 -15.64 -14.92 -22.12
CA GLU A 288 -16.70 -15.31 -21.19
C GLU A 288 -16.22 -15.88 -19.84
N SER A 289 -15.00 -16.44 -19.77
CA SER A 289 -14.45 -17.11 -18.58
C SER A 289 -15.33 -18.29 -18.12
N ALA A 290 -15.49 -19.26 -19.01
CA ALA A 290 -16.07 -20.55 -18.68
C ALA A 290 -15.17 -21.26 -17.66
N PRO A 291 -15.71 -21.90 -16.61
CA PRO A 291 -17.11 -22.31 -16.42
C PRO A 291 -18.00 -21.30 -15.69
N SER A 292 -17.44 -20.18 -15.21
CA SER A 292 -18.18 -19.20 -14.40
C SER A 292 -19.08 -18.26 -15.21
N TYR A 293 -18.79 -18.09 -16.51
CA TYR A 293 -19.51 -17.22 -17.46
C TYR A 293 -19.69 -15.76 -17.00
N LEU A 294 -18.84 -15.29 -16.09
CA LEU A 294 -18.91 -13.93 -15.54
C LEU A 294 -18.78 -12.86 -16.64
N GLY A 295 -18.06 -13.14 -17.73
CA GLY A 295 -17.90 -12.23 -18.85
C GLY A 295 -19.22 -11.83 -19.54
N HIS A 296 -20.27 -12.65 -19.44
CA HIS A 296 -21.59 -12.31 -19.99
C HIS A 296 -22.21 -11.10 -19.28
N SER A 297 -22.07 -11.04 -17.95
CA SER A 297 -22.54 -9.90 -17.15
C SER A 297 -21.78 -8.61 -17.48
N LEU A 298 -20.46 -8.71 -17.66
CA LEU A 298 -19.64 -7.59 -18.08
C LEU A 298 -20.04 -7.10 -19.48
N ALA A 299 -20.20 -8.01 -20.45
CA ALA A 299 -20.61 -7.67 -21.80
C ALA A 299 -21.97 -6.96 -21.82
N GLN A 300 -22.95 -7.46 -21.05
CA GLN A 300 -24.25 -6.82 -20.90
C GLN A 300 -24.09 -5.39 -20.35
N SER A 301 -23.32 -5.22 -19.27
CA SER A 301 -23.12 -3.92 -18.62
C SER A 301 -22.41 -2.90 -19.52
N LEU A 302 -21.42 -3.33 -20.30
CA LEU A 302 -20.72 -2.49 -21.28
C LEU A 302 -21.62 -2.14 -22.48
N SER A 303 -22.42 -3.10 -22.95
CA SER A 303 -23.39 -2.87 -24.03
C SER A 303 -24.47 -1.87 -23.60
N SER A 304 -24.96 -1.93 -22.36
CA SER A 304 -25.87 -0.92 -21.79
C SER A 304 -25.22 0.47 -21.70
N GLY A 305 -23.89 0.53 -21.56
CA GLY A 305 -23.11 1.77 -21.65
C GLY A 305 -22.87 2.28 -23.07
N GLY A 306 -23.39 1.59 -24.10
CA GLY A 306 -23.24 1.95 -25.51
C GLY A 306 -21.87 1.63 -26.11
N ILE A 307 -21.04 0.83 -25.41
CA ILE A 307 -19.73 0.41 -25.90
C ILE A 307 -19.91 -0.77 -26.87
N PRO A 308 -19.33 -0.72 -28.08
CA PRO A 308 -19.29 -1.86 -28.98
C PRO A 308 -18.57 -3.04 -28.32
N THR A 309 -19.34 -4.07 -27.95
CA THR A 309 -18.82 -5.26 -27.27
C THR A 309 -18.98 -6.51 -28.12
N ILE A 310 -17.93 -7.34 -28.14
CA ILE A 310 -17.90 -8.62 -28.84
C ILE A 310 -17.63 -9.69 -27.80
N LEU A 311 -18.58 -10.60 -27.59
CA LEU A 311 -18.41 -11.73 -26.70
C LEU A 311 -17.75 -12.89 -27.44
N ILE A 312 -16.72 -13.50 -26.85
CA ILE A 312 -16.00 -14.65 -27.41
C ILE A 312 -15.88 -15.78 -26.37
N PRO A 313 -15.81 -17.05 -26.83
CA PRO A 313 -15.40 -18.14 -25.95
C PRO A 313 -13.89 -18.07 -25.68
N ASP A 314 -13.46 -18.63 -24.55
CA ASP A 314 -12.05 -18.57 -24.11
C ASP A 314 -11.09 -19.26 -25.10
N SER A 315 -11.57 -20.30 -25.80
CA SER A 315 -10.81 -21.00 -26.85
C SER A 315 -10.46 -20.12 -28.05
N SER A 316 -11.24 -19.07 -28.31
CA SER A 316 -11.04 -18.15 -29.44
C SER A 316 -10.07 -17.01 -29.14
N ILE A 317 -9.59 -16.87 -27.89
CA ILE A 317 -8.68 -15.78 -27.49
C ILE A 317 -7.45 -15.73 -28.39
N HIS A 318 -6.79 -16.88 -28.59
CA HIS A 318 -5.58 -16.94 -29.40
C HIS A 318 -5.81 -16.56 -30.88
N ALA A 319 -6.99 -16.89 -31.41
CA ALA A 319 -7.34 -16.61 -32.80
C ALA A 319 -7.61 -15.12 -33.07
N ILE A 320 -8.17 -14.40 -32.08
CA ILE A 320 -8.52 -12.98 -32.24
C ILE A 320 -7.38 -12.03 -31.86
N LEU A 321 -6.41 -12.50 -31.06
CA LEU A 321 -5.28 -11.71 -30.55
C LEU A 321 -4.48 -10.92 -31.60
N PRO A 322 -4.24 -11.41 -32.84
CA PRO A 322 -3.56 -10.61 -33.86
C PRO A 322 -4.23 -9.26 -34.13
N ARG A 323 -5.56 -9.19 -34.03
CA ARG A 323 -6.37 -7.98 -34.27
C ARG A 323 -6.50 -7.08 -33.03
N ILE A 324 -6.27 -7.62 -31.84
CA ILE A 324 -6.35 -6.89 -30.58
C ILE A 324 -5.12 -5.99 -30.41
N THR A 325 -5.31 -4.80 -29.87
CA THR A 325 -4.20 -3.87 -29.61
C THR A 325 -3.57 -4.11 -28.24
N LYS A 326 -4.39 -4.33 -27.21
CA LYS A 326 -3.95 -4.57 -25.83
C LYS A 326 -4.94 -5.40 -25.03
N VAL A 327 -4.43 -6.02 -23.98
CA VAL A 327 -5.23 -6.82 -23.04
C VAL A 327 -5.32 -6.08 -21.71
N ILE A 328 -6.53 -5.90 -21.20
CA ILE A 328 -6.78 -5.30 -19.89
C ILE A 328 -7.43 -6.35 -19.00
N LEU A 329 -6.80 -6.66 -17.87
CA LEU A 329 -7.29 -7.64 -16.91
C LEU A 329 -7.48 -7.00 -15.53
N GLY A 330 -8.31 -7.64 -14.71
CA GLY A 330 -8.41 -7.35 -13.28
C GLY A 330 -7.60 -8.34 -12.45
N ALA A 331 -7.15 -7.91 -11.27
CA ALA A 331 -6.51 -8.78 -10.28
C ALA A 331 -7.46 -9.08 -9.12
N HIS A 332 -7.36 -10.29 -8.57
CA HIS A 332 -7.88 -10.63 -7.24
C HIS A 332 -6.92 -10.13 -6.15
N SER A 333 -5.64 -10.50 -6.25
CA SER A 333 -4.57 -10.01 -5.37
C SER A 333 -3.23 -9.95 -6.11
N VAL A 334 -2.34 -9.04 -5.70
CA VAL A 334 -0.99 -8.86 -6.26
C VAL A 334 0.03 -9.14 -5.17
N LEU A 335 1.09 -9.88 -5.50
CA LEU A 335 2.14 -10.30 -4.57
C LEU A 335 3.35 -9.37 -4.62
N ALA A 336 4.24 -9.49 -3.63
CA ALA A 336 5.44 -8.65 -3.55
C ALA A 336 6.46 -8.92 -4.66
N ASN A 337 6.46 -10.11 -5.27
CA ASN A 337 7.25 -10.39 -6.46
C ASN A 337 6.67 -9.78 -7.76
N GLY A 338 5.53 -9.09 -7.69
CA GLY A 338 4.82 -8.50 -8.83
C GLY A 338 3.94 -9.48 -9.60
N GLY A 339 3.88 -10.76 -9.20
CA GLY A 339 2.90 -11.71 -9.72
C GLY A 339 1.51 -11.44 -9.15
N LEU A 340 0.48 -11.95 -9.80
CA LEU A 340 -0.90 -11.74 -9.35
C LEU A 340 -1.75 -13.00 -9.45
N PHE A 341 -2.79 -13.04 -8.62
CA PHE A 341 -3.91 -13.96 -8.78
C PHE A 341 -5.02 -13.25 -9.54
N ALA A 342 -5.54 -13.89 -10.57
CA ALA A 342 -6.66 -13.43 -11.37
C ALA A 342 -7.67 -14.58 -11.55
N LEU A 343 -8.81 -14.29 -12.19
CA LEU A 343 -9.81 -15.32 -12.48
C LEU A 343 -9.22 -16.42 -13.40
N SER A 344 -9.70 -17.65 -13.26
CA SER A 344 -9.36 -18.77 -14.13
C SER A 344 -9.47 -18.42 -15.62
N GLY A 345 -8.49 -18.85 -16.41
CA GLY A 345 -8.32 -18.52 -17.82
C GLY A 345 -7.46 -17.28 -18.08
N SER A 346 -7.23 -16.42 -17.08
CA SER A 346 -6.44 -15.21 -17.24
C SER A 346 -4.97 -15.48 -17.55
N LEU A 347 -4.42 -16.60 -17.03
CA LEU A 347 -3.05 -17.01 -17.36
C LEU A 347 -2.92 -17.40 -18.83
N ALA A 348 -3.89 -18.16 -19.36
CA ALA A 348 -3.93 -18.54 -20.77
C ALA A 348 -4.02 -17.30 -21.68
N CYS A 349 -4.85 -16.33 -21.29
CA CYS A 349 -4.95 -15.04 -21.97
C CYS A 349 -3.61 -14.28 -21.97
N ALA A 350 -2.93 -14.18 -20.82
CA ALA A 350 -1.66 -13.48 -20.69
C ALA A 350 -0.51 -14.17 -21.47
N LEU A 351 -0.46 -15.51 -21.47
CA LEU A 351 0.49 -16.28 -22.29
C LEU A 351 0.26 -16.08 -23.78
N ALA A 352 -1.01 -16.11 -24.20
CA ALA A 352 -1.35 -15.85 -25.59
C ALA A 352 -1.00 -14.42 -26.00
N ALA A 353 -1.27 -13.43 -25.13
CA ALA A 353 -0.88 -12.03 -25.35
C ALA A 353 0.64 -11.87 -25.52
N LYS A 354 1.44 -12.54 -24.67
CA LYS A 354 2.90 -12.56 -24.78
C LYS A 354 3.38 -13.16 -26.10
N THR A 355 2.73 -14.22 -26.58
CA THR A 355 3.07 -14.86 -27.87
C THR A 355 2.82 -13.92 -29.05
N HIS A 356 1.79 -13.08 -28.96
CA HIS A 356 1.43 -12.08 -29.98
C HIS A 356 2.03 -10.70 -29.72
N SER A 357 2.96 -10.57 -28.77
CA SER A 357 3.60 -9.31 -28.35
C SER A 357 2.59 -8.21 -28.03
N LYS A 358 1.46 -8.56 -27.43
CA LYS A 358 0.42 -7.62 -26.98
C LYS A 358 0.65 -7.24 -25.53
N PRO A 359 0.64 -5.94 -25.18
CA PRO A 359 0.82 -5.52 -23.79
C PRO A 359 -0.38 -5.94 -22.93
N VAL A 360 -0.09 -6.49 -21.76
CA VAL A 360 -1.05 -6.84 -20.71
C VAL A 360 -1.00 -5.78 -19.62
N VAL A 361 -2.13 -5.09 -19.44
CA VAL A 361 -2.34 -4.04 -18.45
C VAL A 361 -3.27 -4.57 -17.36
N ILE A 362 -2.85 -4.45 -16.11
CA ILE A 362 -3.65 -4.89 -14.95
C ILE A 362 -4.25 -3.67 -14.27
N THR A 363 -5.58 -3.66 -14.13
CA THR A 363 -6.31 -2.63 -13.37
C THR A 363 -6.67 -3.17 -12.00
N THR A 364 -6.19 -2.52 -10.95
CA THR A 364 -6.37 -2.99 -9.57
C THR A 364 -6.21 -1.87 -8.56
N GLY A 365 -6.93 -1.94 -7.44
CA GLY A 365 -6.69 -1.07 -6.29
C GLY A 365 -5.50 -1.55 -5.46
N GLN A 366 -4.83 -0.62 -4.77
CA GLN A 366 -3.68 -0.93 -3.92
C GLN A 366 -4.01 -1.82 -2.71
N PHE A 367 -5.24 -1.80 -2.21
CA PHE A 367 -5.68 -2.65 -1.11
C PHE A 367 -5.57 -4.17 -1.40
N LYS A 368 -5.39 -4.54 -2.68
CA LYS A 368 -5.17 -5.92 -3.11
C LYS A 368 -3.70 -6.35 -3.06
N PHE A 369 -2.77 -5.44 -2.81
CA PHE A 369 -1.34 -5.73 -2.78
C PHE A 369 -0.99 -6.40 -1.46
N ALA A 370 -0.43 -7.60 -1.53
CA ALA A 370 -0.06 -8.41 -0.39
C ALA A 370 1.47 -8.45 -0.25
N PRO A 371 2.01 -8.32 0.97
CA PRO A 371 3.45 -8.36 1.22
C PRO A 371 4.06 -9.77 1.05
N ALA A 372 3.24 -10.80 0.88
CA ALA A 372 3.71 -12.16 0.64
C ALA A 372 4.51 -12.22 -0.68
N TRP A 373 5.73 -12.77 -0.61
CA TRP A 373 6.64 -12.79 -1.75
C TRP A 373 6.13 -13.66 -2.90
N ASN A 374 5.87 -14.94 -2.60
CA ASN A 374 5.36 -15.89 -3.56
C ASN A 374 4.44 -16.87 -2.85
N LEU A 375 3.18 -16.90 -3.26
CA LEU A 375 2.18 -17.84 -2.76
C LEU A 375 1.82 -18.90 -3.80
N TYR A 376 2.49 -18.96 -4.96
CA TYR A 376 2.08 -19.82 -6.06
C TYR A 376 1.80 -21.28 -5.65
N HIS A 377 2.70 -21.90 -4.86
CA HIS A 377 2.55 -23.29 -4.44
C HIS A 377 1.44 -23.48 -3.40
N ASP A 378 1.19 -22.48 -2.55
CA ASP A 378 0.21 -22.55 -1.46
C ASP A 378 -1.20 -22.12 -1.90
N TYR A 379 -1.28 -21.25 -2.92
CA TYR A 379 -2.51 -20.65 -3.42
C TYR A 379 -3.02 -21.25 -4.73
N ALA A 380 -2.15 -21.43 -5.74
CA ALA A 380 -2.57 -21.76 -7.11
C ALA A 380 -3.00 -23.23 -7.25
N ALA A 381 -2.65 -24.08 -6.30
CA ALA A 381 -2.97 -25.50 -6.33
C ALA A 381 -4.28 -25.87 -5.60
N VAL A 382 -4.99 -24.91 -4.94
CA VAL A 382 -5.93 -25.30 -3.86
C VAL A 382 -7.29 -24.57 -3.85
N ASP A 383 -7.56 -23.53 -4.66
CA ASP A 383 -8.91 -22.95 -4.71
C ASP A 383 -9.80 -23.56 -5.78
N PHE A 384 -10.40 -24.68 -5.40
CA PHE A 384 -11.41 -25.36 -6.21
C PHE A 384 -12.81 -24.88 -5.84
N GLN A 385 -13.61 -24.61 -6.85
CA GLN A 385 -15.05 -24.44 -6.74
C GLN A 385 -15.78 -25.77 -6.85
N SER A 386 -17.10 -25.70 -6.64
CA SER A 386 -17.97 -26.86 -6.85
C SER A 386 -17.86 -27.29 -8.32
N PRO A 387 -17.58 -28.58 -8.60
CA PRO A 387 -17.55 -29.11 -9.96
C PRO A 387 -18.86 -28.89 -10.74
N GLY A 388 -19.96 -28.59 -10.04
CA GLY A 388 -21.27 -28.33 -10.64
C GLY A 388 -21.29 -27.25 -11.73
N HIS A 389 -20.39 -26.27 -11.69
CA HIS A 389 -20.27 -25.28 -12.78
C HIS A 389 -19.72 -25.90 -14.07
N VAL A 390 -18.92 -26.98 -13.96
CA VAL A 390 -18.30 -27.68 -15.10
C VAL A 390 -19.24 -28.78 -15.64
N ILE A 391 -19.83 -29.60 -14.76
CA ILE A 391 -20.69 -30.74 -15.17
C ILE A 391 -22.17 -30.38 -15.34
N GLY A 392 -22.58 -29.18 -14.92
CA GLY A 392 -23.99 -28.83 -14.77
C GLY A 392 -24.63 -29.52 -13.57
N LEU A 393 -25.67 -28.90 -12.99
CA LEU A 393 -26.35 -29.40 -11.80
C LEU A 393 -26.98 -30.79 -12.00
N ASP A 394 -27.33 -31.12 -13.24
CA ASP A 394 -28.00 -32.37 -13.59
C ASP A 394 -27.04 -33.57 -13.67
N GLY A 395 -25.71 -33.35 -13.52
CA GLY A 395 -24.69 -34.40 -13.58
C GLY A 395 -24.54 -35.08 -14.96
N ASN A 396 -25.34 -34.67 -15.94
CA ASN A 396 -25.37 -35.18 -17.31
C ASN A 396 -24.47 -34.39 -18.27
N GLY A 397 -23.94 -33.23 -17.86
CA GLY A 397 -23.02 -32.43 -18.65
C GLY A 397 -21.58 -32.95 -18.54
N GLY A 398 -20.85 -32.94 -19.65
CA GLY A 398 -19.39 -33.16 -19.68
C GLY A 398 -18.90 -34.59 -19.39
N GLY A 399 -19.78 -35.58 -19.21
CA GLY A 399 -19.37 -36.97 -18.91
C GLY A 399 -18.79 -37.20 -17.51
N GLY A 400 -18.84 -36.18 -16.64
CA GLY A 400 -18.34 -36.23 -15.26
C GLY A 400 -19.24 -37.00 -14.27
N GLY A 401 -20.48 -37.33 -14.64
CA GLY A 401 -21.37 -38.17 -13.84
C GLY A 401 -21.05 -39.68 -13.90
N LYS A 402 -19.98 -40.08 -14.61
CA LYS A 402 -19.55 -41.47 -14.71
C LYS A 402 -18.47 -41.79 -13.69
N GLU A 403 -18.59 -42.97 -13.09
CA GLU A 403 -17.58 -43.53 -12.19
C GLU A 403 -16.22 -43.60 -12.91
N GLY A 404 -15.21 -42.96 -12.33
CA GLY A 404 -13.85 -42.88 -12.89
C GLY A 404 -13.43 -41.52 -13.46
N THR A 405 -14.32 -40.54 -13.58
CA THR A 405 -13.97 -39.18 -14.01
C THR A 405 -13.83 -38.23 -12.81
N GLU A 406 -12.64 -37.69 -12.59
CA GLU A 406 -12.42 -36.61 -11.62
C GLU A 406 -12.63 -35.25 -12.30
N VAL A 407 -13.48 -34.41 -11.73
CA VAL A 407 -13.75 -33.06 -12.24
C VAL A 407 -13.27 -32.04 -11.24
N VAL A 408 -12.38 -31.17 -11.70
CA VAL A 408 -11.80 -30.08 -10.92
C VAL A 408 -12.16 -28.73 -11.56
N ASP A 409 -12.45 -27.75 -10.71
CA ASP A 409 -12.80 -26.38 -11.12
C ASP A 409 -11.92 -25.37 -10.38
N PRO A 410 -10.69 -25.09 -10.86
CA PRO A 410 -9.83 -24.09 -10.25
C PRO A 410 -10.40 -22.68 -10.48
N TYR A 411 -10.53 -21.90 -9.41
CA TYR A 411 -11.16 -20.58 -9.48
C TYR A 411 -10.20 -19.46 -9.86
N PHE A 412 -8.95 -19.54 -9.37
CA PHE A 412 -7.93 -18.53 -9.59
C PHE A 412 -6.75 -19.08 -10.37
N ASP A 413 -6.24 -18.25 -11.27
CA ASP A 413 -4.98 -18.46 -11.98
C ASP A 413 -3.89 -17.56 -11.40
N TYR A 414 -2.66 -18.06 -11.41
CA TYR A 414 -1.48 -17.26 -11.10
C TYR A 414 -0.80 -16.76 -12.37
N ILE A 415 -0.66 -15.45 -12.49
CA ILE A 415 0.04 -14.78 -13.60
C ILE A 415 1.41 -14.34 -13.09
N ARG A 416 2.46 -14.81 -13.78
CA ARG A 416 3.84 -14.41 -13.48
C ARG A 416 4.08 -12.92 -13.80
N PRO A 417 4.93 -12.22 -13.03
CA PRO A 417 5.23 -10.80 -13.24
C PRO A 417 5.74 -10.48 -14.65
N GLU A 418 6.47 -11.41 -15.28
CA GLU A 418 7.02 -11.26 -16.65
C GLU A 418 5.95 -11.18 -17.75
N LEU A 419 4.71 -11.56 -17.45
CA LEU A 419 3.59 -11.50 -18.39
C LEU A 419 2.86 -10.16 -18.33
N VAL A 420 3.16 -9.33 -17.32
CA VAL A 420 2.49 -8.05 -17.07
C VAL A 420 3.41 -6.91 -17.49
N GLN A 421 2.87 -5.94 -18.24
CA GLN A 421 3.62 -4.75 -18.62
C GLN A 421 3.38 -3.58 -17.65
N LEU A 422 2.14 -3.42 -17.18
CA LEU A 422 1.75 -2.24 -16.40
C LEU A 422 0.65 -2.57 -15.39
N PHE A 423 0.77 -2.01 -14.19
CA PHE A 423 -0.29 -1.92 -13.19
C PHE A 423 -0.86 -0.51 -13.17
N VAL A 424 -2.17 -0.38 -13.36
CA VAL A 424 -2.92 0.87 -13.23
C VAL A 424 -3.65 0.82 -11.89
N THR A 425 -3.29 1.73 -11.00
CA THR A 425 -3.79 1.81 -9.62
C THR A 425 -4.41 3.18 -9.31
N ASN A 426 -4.97 3.34 -8.11
CA ASN A 426 -5.58 4.60 -7.66
C ASN A 426 -4.56 5.74 -7.47
N GLU A 427 -3.29 5.44 -7.19
CA GLU A 427 -2.22 6.46 -7.08
C GLU A 427 -1.49 6.71 -8.39
N GLY A 428 -1.72 5.87 -9.41
CA GLY A 428 -1.13 5.99 -10.72
C GLY A 428 -0.62 4.67 -11.28
N ASP A 429 0.26 4.80 -12.27
CA ASP A 429 0.77 3.69 -13.06
C ASP A 429 2.12 3.20 -12.54
N HIS A 430 2.26 1.88 -12.43
CA HIS A 430 3.45 1.25 -11.88
C HIS A 430 3.92 0.07 -12.72
N SER A 431 5.23 -0.04 -12.86
CA SER A 431 5.88 -1.23 -13.42
C SER A 431 5.84 -2.38 -12.39
N PRO A 432 5.78 -3.65 -12.82
CA PRO A 432 5.85 -4.80 -11.91
C PRO A 432 7.04 -4.75 -10.94
N SER A 433 8.19 -4.23 -11.37
CA SER A 433 9.39 -4.10 -10.53
C SER A 433 9.24 -3.07 -9.40
N TYR A 434 8.32 -2.12 -9.53
CA TYR A 434 8.09 -1.07 -8.53
C TYR A 434 7.14 -1.51 -7.41
N ILE A 435 6.42 -2.63 -7.60
CA ILE A 435 5.41 -3.13 -6.64
C ILE A 435 6.00 -3.40 -5.26
N TYR A 436 7.23 -3.94 -5.18
CA TYR A 436 7.91 -4.17 -3.91
C TYR A 436 8.05 -2.88 -3.08
N ARG A 437 8.35 -1.75 -3.74
CA ARG A 437 8.49 -0.47 -3.06
C ARG A 437 7.15 0.05 -2.55
N LEU A 438 6.08 -0.06 -3.34
CA LEU A 438 4.73 0.31 -2.91
C LEU A 438 4.28 -0.48 -1.68
N ILE A 439 4.56 -1.78 -1.66
CA ILE A 439 4.26 -2.65 -0.52
C ILE A 439 5.06 -2.22 0.72
N LYS A 440 6.34 -1.89 0.56
CA LYS A 440 7.17 -1.36 1.65
C LYS A 440 6.72 0.02 2.14
N GLU A 441 6.14 0.83 1.25
CA GLU A 441 5.55 2.13 1.60
C GLU A 441 4.16 1.97 2.26
N ALA A 442 3.43 0.89 1.98
CA ALA A 442 2.07 0.65 2.50
C ALA A 442 2.01 -0.21 3.79
N TYR A 443 2.98 -1.08 4.04
CA TYR A 443 2.97 -2.02 5.16
C TYR A 443 4.23 -1.95 6.01
N ASP A 444 4.12 -2.29 7.29
CA ASP A 444 5.26 -2.39 8.19
C ASP A 444 5.92 -3.79 8.09
N GLU A 445 7.24 -3.87 8.27
CA GLU A 445 8.00 -5.13 8.17
C GLU A 445 7.61 -6.11 9.29
N GLU A 446 7.17 -5.60 10.44
CA GLU A 446 6.72 -6.39 11.60
C GLU A 446 5.40 -7.14 11.37
N ASP A 447 4.61 -6.77 10.36
CA ASP A 447 3.25 -7.30 10.14
C ASP A 447 3.13 -8.11 8.85
N VAL A 448 4.25 -8.47 8.22
CA VAL A 448 4.25 -9.36 7.05
C VAL A 448 3.60 -10.70 7.45
N GLU A 449 4.00 -11.23 8.60
CA GLU A 449 3.38 -12.38 9.28
C GLU A 449 2.57 -11.87 10.49
N LEU A 450 1.29 -12.27 10.56
CA LEU A 450 0.31 -11.78 11.56
C LEU A 450 0.07 -12.76 12.70
#